data_AF-A0A5K7XF22-F1
#
_entry.id   AF-A0A5K7XF22-F1
#
_cell.length_a   1.000
_cell.length_b   1.000
_cell.length_c   1.000
_cell.angle_alpha   90.00
_cell.angle_beta   90.00
_cell.angle_gamma   90.00
#
_symmetry.space_group_name_H-M   'P 1'
#
loop_
_entity.id
_entity.type
_entity.pdbx_description
1 polymer ?
#
loop_
_entity_poly.entity_id
_entity_poly.type
_entity_poly.pdbx_seq_one_letter_code
_entity_poly.pdbx_strand_id
1 'polypeptide(L)'
;MRIVTFAASAFVVLGLLAFVGNAADPTAKPTIDPIKANGEIFVGWPKPEFALVISGELDGYLEPCGCAGLENQKGGLKRRETLLNDLRAKGWPLVKLDMGGLVKRDGVQAEIKYKYALESLVDLDYNAIGLGVNELSLGNVEAVSVALMNLDPAKNPVTSANVGVYGLDESVEMGMTARFRVVEAGGKRIGVTSVLGAKHIAAIKGRTDIATLPPAEALAKVVPLLAAEKCNLQVLMVHGDPAEATTLAQQFPQFQVVATTGGAEEPPSSPKVIPGTKTLLIEAGHKGMYVIVLGFFADAQQPIRYQRVPLDSRFVEGPKMKKRLVDYQKELETATFEGLGLKPVAHPDGEFAGSESCAACHAKAWEVFEKTPHAHATDTLVKLDPPRHFDPECLSCHVTGWNAQQYFPYKSGYLGLTETPLMTQNGCENCHGPAGAHVKAESGEIDATDAEKIALQTALRMKIAPNEGNKDGQTYGTVVKNCMECHDLDNSPDFDFQKYWPHIKHVGKD
;
A
#
# COMPACT_ATOMS: atom_id res chain seq x y z
N MET A 1 52.66 -52.88 -45.28
CA MET A 1 52.27 -51.93 -46.35
C MET A 1 50.75 -51.95 -46.42
N ARG A 2 49.97 -50.91 -46.10
CA ARG A 2 50.17 -49.46 -46.08
C ARG A 2 49.46 -48.88 -44.85
N ILE A 3 50.11 -47.92 -44.22
CA ILE A 3 49.52 -47.03 -43.21
C ILE A 3 48.72 -45.97 -43.99
N VAL A 4 47.43 -45.82 -43.68
CA VAL A 4 46.62 -44.67 -44.13
C VAL A 4 46.04 -44.04 -42.88
N THR A 5 46.61 -42.90 -42.53
CA THR A 5 46.18 -41.93 -41.53
C THR A 5 44.86 -41.29 -41.95
N PHE A 6 43.81 -41.46 -41.14
CA PHE A 6 42.62 -40.60 -41.21
C PHE A 6 42.75 -39.51 -40.15
N ALA A 7 42.91 -38.27 -40.61
CA ALA A 7 42.85 -37.07 -39.78
C ALA A 7 41.41 -36.86 -39.29
N ALA A 8 41.24 -36.72 -37.98
CA ALA A 8 39.99 -36.30 -37.37
C ALA A 8 39.84 -34.78 -37.53
N SER A 9 38.88 -34.36 -38.36
CA SER A 9 38.46 -32.96 -38.46
C SER A 9 37.61 -32.61 -37.24
N ALA A 10 38.18 -31.83 -36.32
CA ALA A 10 37.44 -31.20 -35.24
C ALA A 10 36.54 -30.09 -35.81
N PHE A 11 35.22 -30.31 -35.84
CA PHE A 11 34.25 -29.23 -36.01
C PHE A 11 34.11 -28.47 -34.69
N VAL A 12 34.68 -27.27 -34.62
CA VAL A 12 34.39 -26.30 -33.57
C VAL A 12 32.99 -25.75 -33.85
N VAL A 13 32.01 -26.16 -33.05
CA VAL A 13 30.70 -25.52 -32.99
C VAL A 13 30.87 -24.23 -32.19
N LEU A 14 31.04 -23.10 -32.89
CA LEU A 14 30.80 -21.79 -32.29
C LEU A 14 29.29 -21.67 -32.02
N GLY A 15 28.90 -21.79 -30.75
CA GLY A 15 27.57 -21.41 -30.30
C GLY A 15 27.38 -19.90 -30.47
N LEU A 16 26.63 -19.49 -31.50
CA LEU A 16 26.01 -18.17 -31.51
C LEU A 16 24.97 -18.13 -30.38
N LEU A 17 25.31 -17.47 -29.29
CA LEU A 17 24.34 -16.92 -28.35
C LEU A 17 23.49 -15.91 -29.12
N ALA A 18 22.30 -16.33 -29.54
CA ALA A 18 21.27 -15.41 -30.01
C ALA A 18 20.85 -14.53 -28.82
N PHE A 19 21.42 -13.33 -28.76
CA PHE A 19 20.80 -12.22 -28.06
C PHE A 19 19.47 -11.93 -28.74
N VAL A 20 18.39 -12.56 -28.27
CA VAL A 20 17.05 -12.06 -28.49
C VAL A 20 16.91 -10.85 -27.58
N GLY A 21 17.48 -9.73 -28.02
CA GLY A 21 17.12 -8.43 -27.47
C GLY A 21 15.64 -8.22 -27.76
N ASN A 22 14.82 -8.21 -26.71
CA ASN A 22 13.47 -7.65 -26.80
C ASN A 22 13.60 -6.30 -27.50
N ALA A 23 12.93 -6.16 -28.65
CA ALA A 23 12.76 -4.86 -29.26
C ALA A 23 12.12 -3.95 -28.21
N ALA A 24 12.84 -2.89 -27.83
CA ALA A 24 12.39 -1.94 -26.84
C ALA A 24 11.11 -1.25 -27.35
N ASP A 25 10.08 -1.24 -26.49
CA ASP A 25 8.83 -0.52 -26.73
C ASP A 25 9.12 0.99 -26.83
N PRO A 26 8.81 1.64 -27.97
CA PRO A 26 9.05 3.08 -28.17
C PRO A 26 8.14 3.97 -27.30
N THR A 27 7.21 3.40 -26.52
CA THR A 27 6.37 4.11 -25.55
C THR A 27 6.87 4.03 -24.11
N ALA A 28 7.96 3.30 -23.85
CA ALA A 28 8.55 3.21 -22.52
C ALA A 28 9.00 4.60 -22.05
N LYS A 29 8.27 5.18 -21.09
CA LYS A 29 8.69 6.39 -20.39
C LYS A 29 10.13 6.18 -19.89
N PRO A 30 11.01 7.20 -19.95
CA PRO A 30 12.36 7.05 -19.46
C PRO A 30 12.32 6.53 -18.03
N THR A 31 13.03 5.43 -17.77
CA THR A 31 13.21 4.89 -16.42
C THR A 31 13.72 6.01 -15.52
N ILE A 32 12.89 6.47 -14.59
CA ILE A 32 13.30 7.47 -13.61
C ILE A 32 14.52 6.94 -12.89
N ASP A 33 15.61 7.70 -12.86
CA ASP A 33 16.76 7.40 -12.02
C ASP A 33 16.35 7.65 -10.55
N PRO A 34 16.17 6.60 -9.73
CA PRO A 34 15.69 6.75 -8.37
C PRO A 34 16.69 7.50 -7.48
N ILE A 35 17.99 7.41 -7.78
CA ILE A 35 19.05 8.11 -7.03
C ILE A 35 18.98 9.60 -7.34
N LYS A 36 18.82 9.98 -8.62
CA LYS A 36 18.64 11.38 -9.00
C LYS A 36 17.34 11.97 -8.44
N ALA A 37 16.26 11.17 -8.39
CA ALA A 37 14.95 11.61 -7.93
C ALA A 37 14.86 11.72 -6.40
N ASN A 38 15.40 10.74 -5.67
CA ASN A 38 15.20 10.62 -4.21
C ASN A 38 16.51 10.69 -3.39
N GLY A 39 17.66 10.89 -4.03
CA GLY A 39 18.97 11.00 -3.39
C GLY A 39 19.67 9.66 -3.13
N GLU A 40 20.96 9.74 -2.79
CA GLU A 40 21.74 8.60 -2.30
C GLU A 40 21.36 8.25 -0.85
N ILE A 41 21.62 7.01 -0.44
CA ILE A 41 21.34 6.52 0.91
C ILE A 41 22.61 5.98 1.56
N PHE A 42 22.77 6.24 2.87
CA PHE A 42 23.89 5.73 3.69
C PHE A 42 25.30 6.13 3.20
N VAL A 43 25.42 7.26 2.52
CA VAL A 43 26.70 7.77 2.02
C VAL A 43 27.67 8.00 3.18
N GLY A 44 28.84 7.35 3.14
CA GLY A 44 29.86 7.50 4.18
C GLY A 44 29.51 6.87 5.54
N TRP A 45 28.49 6.02 5.61
CA TRP A 45 28.18 5.28 6.83
C TRP A 45 29.15 4.09 6.98
N PRO A 46 29.93 4.00 8.08
CA PRO A 46 30.62 2.76 8.41
C PRO A 46 29.61 1.71 8.88
N LYS A 47 30.07 0.51 9.23
CA LYS A 47 29.22 -0.46 9.92
C LYS A 47 28.85 0.09 11.33
N PRO A 48 27.55 0.21 11.67
CA PRO A 48 27.14 0.61 13.01
C PRO A 48 27.36 -0.53 14.02
N GLU A 49 27.40 -0.18 15.32
CA GLU A 49 27.28 -1.18 16.40
C GLU A 49 25.96 -1.93 16.26
N PHE A 50 24.87 -1.21 16.03
CA PHE A 50 23.56 -1.72 15.60
C PHE A 50 22.75 -0.60 14.94
N ALA A 51 21.71 -0.96 14.19
CA ALA A 51 20.77 0.00 13.62
C ALA A 51 19.33 -0.34 14.00
N LEU A 52 18.56 0.68 14.37
CA LEU A 52 17.10 0.57 14.42
C LEU A 52 16.55 0.79 13.02
N VAL A 53 15.64 -0.08 12.60
CA VAL A 53 14.89 0.05 11.35
C VAL A 53 13.42 0.22 11.74
N ILE A 54 12.87 1.40 11.50
CA ILE A 54 11.58 1.85 12.04
C ILE A 54 10.61 2.08 10.89
N SER A 55 9.44 1.44 10.97
CA SER A 55 8.31 1.59 10.05
C SER A 55 6.99 1.68 10.81
N GLY A 56 5.91 2.00 10.12
CA GLY A 56 4.54 2.07 10.65
C GLY A 56 3.60 2.53 9.54
N GLU A 57 2.30 2.55 9.81
CA GLU A 57 1.26 3.02 8.86
C GLU A 57 1.45 2.36 7.49
N LEU A 58 1.53 1.03 7.47
CA LEU A 58 1.55 0.30 6.20
C LEU A 58 0.24 0.52 5.43
N ASP A 59 -0.87 0.73 6.14
CA ASP A 59 -2.19 1.06 5.58
C ASP A 59 -2.70 0.05 4.54
N GLY A 60 -2.18 -1.18 4.59
CA GLY A 60 -2.52 -2.23 3.66
C GLY A 60 -1.75 -2.24 2.34
N TYR A 61 -0.71 -1.42 2.20
CA TYR A 61 0.15 -1.40 1.01
C TYR A 61 1.20 -2.53 1.06
N LEU A 62 0.77 -3.76 0.80
CA LEU A 62 1.67 -4.93 0.68
C LEU A 62 2.63 -4.79 -0.51
N GLU A 63 2.18 -4.10 -1.56
CA GLU A 63 2.94 -3.72 -2.75
C GLU A 63 3.19 -2.21 -2.81
N PRO A 64 4.11 -1.72 -3.67
CA PRO A 64 4.40 -0.30 -3.76
C PRO A 64 3.13 0.52 -4.02
N CYS A 65 2.98 1.62 -3.27
CA CYS A 65 1.86 2.55 -3.36
C CYS A 65 1.92 3.39 -4.63
N GLY A 66 0.75 3.69 -5.22
CA GLY A 66 0.58 4.49 -6.43
C GLY A 66 0.14 3.64 -7.62
N CYS A 67 -0.53 4.22 -8.61
CA CYS A 67 -0.90 3.55 -9.88
C CYS A 67 -0.17 4.15 -11.09
N ALA A 68 0.82 5.02 -10.86
CA ALA A 68 1.52 5.80 -11.90
C ALA A 68 2.71 5.07 -12.59
N GLY A 69 2.77 3.74 -12.52
CA GLY A 69 3.90 2.91 -13.01
C GLY A 69 4.87 2.50 -11.90
N LEU A 70 5.34 1.25 -11.93
CA LEU A 70 6.15 0.64 -10.86
C LEU A 70 7.42 1.45 -10.52
N GLU A 71 8.01 2.09 -11.53
CA GLU A 71 9.23 2.90 -11.40
C GLU A 71 9.02 4.20 -10.59
N ASN A 72 7.77 4.69 -10.51
CA ASN A 72 7.38 5.91 -9.82
C ASN A 72 6.81 5.64 -8.41
N GLN A 73 6.32 4.41 -8.19
CA GLN A 73 5.78 3.99 -6.92
C GLN A 73 6.86 3.85 -5.85
N LYS A 74 6.47 3.98 -4.57
CA LYS A 74 7.32 3.76 -3.39
C LYS A 74 6.64 2.78 -2.43
N GLY A 75 7.43 2.12 -1.59
CA GLY A 75 6.93 1.23 -0.55
C GLY A 75 6.87 -0.24 -0.98
N GLY A 76 5.94 -0.97 -0.39
CA GLY A 76 5.77 -2.41 -0.59
C GLY A 76 6.77 -3.27 0.17
N LEU A 77 6.29 -4.41 0.67
CA LEU A 77 7.07 -5.31 1.50
C LEU A 77 8.17 -6.03 0.71
N LYS A 78 8.01 -6.19 -0.61
CA LYS A 78 9.04 -6.73 -1.52
C LYS A 78 10.31 -5.89 -1.53
N ARG A 79 10.20 -4.56 -1.59
CA ARG A 79 11.36 -3.67 -1.57
C ARG A 79 11.95 -3.55 -0.18
N ARG A 80 11.09 -3.61 0.84
CA ARG A 80 11.50 -3.65 2.25
C ARG A 80 12.34 -4.88 2.56
N GLU A 81 11.97 -6.06 2.06
CA GLU A 81 12.78 -7.28 2.17
C GLU A 81 14.20 -7.06 1.63
N THR A 82 14.31 -6.49 0.43
CA THR A 82 15.61 -6.25 -0.21
C THR A 82 16.45 -5.25 0.55
N LEU A 83 15.87 -4.14 1.03
CA LEU A 83 16.57 -3.21 1.92
C LEU A 83 17.14 -3.94 3.14
N LEU A 84 16.32 -4.74 3.82
CA LEU A 84 16.76 -5.47 5.02
C LEU A 84 17.87 -6.48 4.71
N ASN A 85 17.76 -7.18 3.58
CA ASN A 85 18.79 -8.12 3.12
C ASN A 85 20.10 -7.42 2.77
N ASP A 86 20.05 -6.26 2.11
CA ASP A 86 21.22 -5.44 1.77
C ASP A 86 21.95 -4.96 3.02
N LEU A 87 21.19 -4.46 4.01
CA LEU A 87 21.76 -4.04 5.31
C LEU A 87 22.39 -5.22 6.06
N ARG A 88 21.73 -6.39 6.05
CA ARG A 88 22.26 -7.63 6.64
C ARG A 88 23.53 -8.11 5.91
N ALA A 89 23.57 -8.01 4.58
CA ALA A 89 24.73 -8.37 3.77
C ALA A 89 25.94 -7.44 4.01
N LYS A 90 25.70 -6.16 4.37
CA LYS A 90 26.72 -5.25 4.90
C LYS A 90 27.18 -5.61 6.33
N GLY A 91 26.60 -6.65 6.94
CA GLY A 91 26.93 -7.14 8.27
C GLY A 91 26.38 -6.27 9.39
N TRP A 92 25.34 -5.47 9.15
CA TRP A 92 24.75 -4.57 10.16
C TRP A 92 23.84 -5.37 11.09
N PRO A 93 24.02 -5.27 12.43
CA PRO A 93 23.04 -5.78 13.39
C PRO A 93 21.79 -4.92 13.35
N LEU A 94 20.63 -5.50 13.08
CA LEU A 94 19.37 -4.77 12.89
C LEU A 94 18.39 -5.07 14.01
N VAL A 95 17.73 -4.02 14.52
CA VAL A 95 16.53 -4.11 15.36
C VAL A 95 15.38 -3.47 14.60
N LYS A 96 14.42 -4.28 14.17
CA LYS A 96 13.32 -3.88 13.29
C LYS A 96 12.04 -3.68 14.08
N LEU A 97 11.44 -2.51 13.93
CA LEU A 97 10.36 -1.99 14.75
C LEU A 97 9.25 -1.49 13.83
N ASP A 98 8.03 -1.96 14.04
CA ASP A 98 6.85 -1.46 13.34
C ASP A 98 5.82 -0.91 14.34
N MET A 99 5.23 0.24 14.06
CA MET A 99 4.26 0.90 14.96
C MET A 99 2.80 0.46 14.74
N GLY A 100 2.56 -0.55 13.91
CA GLY A 100 1.20 -0.97 13.56
C GLY A 100 0.54 -0.01 12.58
N GLY A 101 -0.78 -0.11 12.42
CA GLY A 101 -1.48 0.53 11.30
C GLY A 101 -1.27 -0.28 10.04
N LEU A 102 -1.50 -1.59 10.14
CA LEU A 102 -1.19 -2.52 9.06
C LEU A 102 -2.24 -2.52 7.95
N VAL A 103 -3.42 -2.00 8.24
CA VAL A 103 -4.56 -1.87 7.32
C VAL A 103 -5.19 -0.49 7.44
N LYS A 104 -5.95 -0.09 6.42
CA LYS A 104 -6.65 1.21 6.38
C LYS A 104 -8.17 1.08 6.37
N ARG A 105 -8.68 0.00 5.76
CA ARG A 105 -10.11 -0.23 5.51
C ARG A 105 -10.65 -1.33 6.43
N ASP A 106 -11.97 -1.55 6.36
CA ASP A 106 -12.68 -2.62 7.05
C ASP A 106 -13.22 -3.65 6.04
N GLY A 107 -13.74 -4.77 6.54
CA GLY A 107 -14.30 -5.87 5.76
C GLY A 107 -13.30 -7.00 5.47
N VAL A 108 -13.79 -8.05 4.83
CA VAL A 108 -13.06 -9.33 4.70
C VAL A 108 -11.71 -9.17 3.99
N GLN A 109 -11.62 -8.34 2.95
CA GLN A 109 -10.33 -8.08 2.29
C GLN A 109 -9.32 -7.42 3.24
N ALA A 110 -9.76 -6.52 4.10
CA ALA A 110 -8.89 -5.89 5.10
C ALA A 110 -8.46 -6.88 6.19
N GLU A 111 -9.35 -7.78 6.61
CA GLU A 111 -9.04 -8.88 7.54
C GLU A 111 -7.95 -9.80 6.97
N ILE A 112 -8.12 -10.25 5.72
CA ILE A 112 -7.12 -11.07 5.01
C ILE A 112 -5.80 -10.30 4.92
N LYS A 113 -5.85 -9.02 4.56
CA LYS A 113 -4.67 -8.18 4.40
C LYS A 113 -3.93 -7.94 5.71
N TYR A 114 -4.64 -7.77 6.83
CA TYR A 114 -4.04 -7.68 8.16
C TYR A 114 -3.21 -8.92 8.47
N LYS A 115 -3.78 -10.11 8.25
CA LYS A 115 -3.09 -11.39 8.40
C LYS A 115 -1.80 -11.44 7.57
N TYR A 116 -1.86 -11.15 6.28
CA TYR A 116 -0.67 -11.19 5.42
C TYR A 116 0.35 -10.10 5.76
N ALA A 117 -0.07 -8.91 6.16
CA ALA A 117 0.84 -7.84 6.59
C ALA A 117 1.60 -8.26 7.85
N LEU A 118 0.89 -8.76 8.87
CA LEU A 118 1.48 -9.22 10.12
C LEU A 118 2.45 -10.39 9.88
N GLU A 119 2.00 -11.44 9.19
CA GLU A 119 2.84 -12.60 8.86
C GLU A 119 4.07 -12.22 8.05
N SER A 120 3.95 -11.23 7.15
CA SER A 120 5.08 -10.72 6.38
C SER A 120 6.11 -10.02 7.26
N LEU A 121 5.69 -9.20 8.22
CA LEU A 121 6.62 -8.56 9.17
C LEU A 121 7.29 -9.59 10.09
N VAL A 122 6.56 -10.61 10.53
CA VAL A 122 7.12 -11.77 11.27
C VAL A 122 8.16 -12.49 10.42
N ASP A 123 7.85 -12.72 9.14
CA ASP A 123 8.76 -13.34 8.18
C ASP A 123 10.00 -12.50 7.85
N LEU A 124 9.91 -11.19 8.01
CA LEU A 124 11.04 -10.27 7.91
C LEU A 124 11.81 -10.16 9.24
N ASP A 125 11.54 -11.04 10.20
CA ASP A 125 12.08 -11.11 11.56
C ASP A 125 11.99 -9.78 12.31
N TYR A 126 10.86 -9.06 12.19
CA TYR A 126 10.64 -7.86 13.01
C TYR A 126 10.71 -8.20 14.50
N ASN A 127 11.35 -7.32 15.28
CA ASN A 127 11.59 -7.57 16.70
C ASN A 127 10.46 -7.05 17.59
N ALA A 128 9.75 -6.03 17.13
CA ALA A 128 8.57 -5.49 17.81
C ALA A 128 7.58 -4.94 16.77
N ILE A 129 6.30 -5.27 16.92
CA ILE A 129 5.20 -4.76 16.10
C ILE A 129 4.12 -4.20 17.04
N GLY A 130 3.78 -2.92 16.90
CA GLY A 130 2.70 -2.26 17.63
C GLY A 130 1.32 -2.66 17.11
N LEU A 131 0.28 -2.25 17.83
CA LEU A 131 -1.11 -2.37 17.39
C LEU A 131 -1.64 -0.98 17.03
N GLY A 132 -2.08 -0.82 15.79
CA GLY A 132 -2.69 0.38 15.28
C GLY A 132 -4.21 0.41 15.41
N VAL A 133 -4.79 1.60 15.25
CA VAL A 133 -6.23 1.79 15.45
C VAL A 133 -7.09 1.04 14.44
N ASN A 134 -6.63 0.92 13.19
CA ASN A 134 -7.43 0.40 12.08
C ASN A 134 -7.61 -1.11 12.18
N GLU A 135 -6.54 -1.87 12.45
CA GLU A 135 -6.67 -3.30 12.72
C GLU A 135 -7.52 -3.58 13.96
N LEU A 136 -7.44 -2.75 15.01
CA LEU A 136 -8.28 -2.86 16.19
C LEU A 136 -9.73 -2.46 15.94
N SER A 137 -9.99 -1.70 14.88
CA SER A 137 -11.32 -1.24 14.48
C SER A 137 -12.02 -2.20 13.52
N LEU A 138 -11.33 -3.22 13.01
CA LEU A 138 -11.94 -4.24 12.15
C LEU A 138 -13.20 -4.80 12.79
N GLY A 139 -14.29 -4.88 12.01
CA GLY A 139 -15.60 -5.31 12.49
C GLY A 139 -15.58 -6.74 13.04
N ASN A 140 -14.69 -7.57 12.51
CA ASN A 140 -14.43 -8.92 12.98
C ASN A 140 -13.14 -9.00 13.81
N VAL A 141 -13.26 -8.85 15.13
CA VAL A 141 -12.12 -9.03 16.05
C VAL A 141 -11.54 -10.44 16.03
N GLU A 142 -12.35 -11.44 15.63
CA GLU A 142 -11.89 -12.81 15.54
C GLU A 142 -10.73 -12.91 14.53
N ALA A 143 -10.82 -12.22 13.39
CA ALA A 143 -9.74 -12.15 12.41
C ALA A 143 -8.43 -11.63 13.00
N VAL A 144 -8.49 -10.60 13.86
CA VAL A 144 -7.32 -10.06 14.57
C VAL A 144 -6.78 -11.09 15.56
N SER A 145 -7.66 -11.63 16.41
CA SER A 145 -7.25 -12.60 17.44
C SER A 145 -6.66 -13.88 16.85
N VAL A 146 -7.25 -14.41 15.78
CA VAL A 146 -6.77 -15.60 15.07
C VAL A 146 -5.41 -15.32 14.42
N ALA A 147 -5.23 -14.17 13.79
CA ALA A 147 -3.93 -13.80 13.22
C ALA A 147 -2.83 -13.72 14.29
N LEU A 148 -3.14 -13.20 15.48
CA LEU A 148 -2.20 -13.13 16.60
C LEU A 148 -1.92 -14.51 17.23
N MET A 149 -2.96 -15.33 17.46
CA MET A 149 -2.85 -16.66 18.07
C MET A 149 -2.17 -17.69 17.16
N ASN A 150 -2.23 -17.50 15.85
CA ASN A 150 -1.55 -18.37 14.88
C ASN A 150 -0.04 -18.12 14.81
N LEU A 151 0.46 -17.04 15.40
CA LEU A 151 1.89 -16.82 15.53
C LEU A 151 2.49 -17.79 16.55
N ASP A 152 3.68 -18.30 16.27
CA ASP A 152 4.49 -19.02 17.26
C ASP A 152 4.71 -18.09 18.47
N PRO A 153 4.19 -18.40 19.68
CA PRO A 153 4.29 -17.48 20.82
C PRO A 153 5.74 -17.12 21.19
N ALA A 154 6.70 -18.02 20.91
CA ALA A 154 8.12 -17.76 21.17
C ALA A 154 8.74 -16.76 20.19
N LYS A 155 8.11 -16.55 19.03
CA LYS A 155 8.57 -15.67 17.94
C LYS A 155 7.62 -14.53 17.62
N ASN A 156 6.43 -14.51 18.23
CA ASN A 156 5.47 -13.43 18.07
C ASN A 156 6.16 -12.12 18.48
N PRO A 157 6.27 -11.10 17.60
CA PRO A 157 6.89 -9.81 17.89
C PRO A 157 5.87 -8.75 18.34
N VAL A 158 4.58 -9.06 18.38
CA VAL A 158 3.54 -8.09 18.72
C VAL A 158 3.73 -7.62 20.16
N THR A 159 3.69 -6.31 20.37
CA THR A 159 3.87 -5.70 21.67
C THR A 159 2.95 -4.50 21.84
N SER A 160 2.32 -4.39 23.01
CA SER A 160 1.56 -3.21 23.42
C SER A 160 1.47 -3.17 24.93
N ALA A 161 1.73 -1.99 25.50
CA ALA A 161 1.59 -1.76 26.93
C ALA A 161 0.15 -1.44 27.33
N ASN A 162 -0.66 -0.95 26.40
CA ASN A 162 -1.95 -0.33 26.72
C ASN A 162 -3.13 -0.82 25.87
N VAL A 163 -2.92 -1.84 25.03
CA VAL A 163 -3.99 -2.51 24.28
C VAL A 163 -3.82 -4.02 24.38
N GLY A 164 -4.92 -4.74 24.57
CA GLY A 164 -4.99 -6.20 24.48
C GLY A 164 -6.31 -6.67 23.88
N VAL A 165 -6.28 -7.78 23.14
CA VAL A 165 -7.48 -8.41 22.58
C VAL A 165 -8.08 -9.36 23.61
N TYR A 166 -9.38 -9.22 23.88
CA TYR A 166 -10.13 -9.89 24.95
C TYR A 166 -9.67 -9.61 26.39
N GLY A 167 -8.69 -8.72 26.58
CA GLY A 167 -8.12 -8.39 27.88
C GLY A 167 -6.64 -8.03 27.78
N LEU A 168 -6.14 -7.20 28.69
CA LEU A 168 -4.72 -6.81 28.68
C LEU A 168 -3.81 -7.93 29.17
N ASP A 169 -4.23 -8.61 30.23
CA ASP A 169 -3.46 -9.71 30.83
C ASP A 169 -3.69 -10.99 30.05
N GLU A 170 -4.94 -11.25 29.69
CA GLU A 170 -5.37 -12.38 28.87
C GLU A 170 -4.63 -12.40 27.53
N SER A 171 -4.48 -11.24 26.86
CA SER A 171 -3.74 -11.16 25.61
C SER A 171 -2.26 -11.50 25.76
N VAL A 172 -1.66 -11.23 26.93
CA VAL A 172 -0.27 -11.60 27.22
C VAL A 172 -0.15 -13.07 27.59
N GLU A 173 -1.05 -13.58 28.43
CA GLU A 173 -1.11 -14.99 28.86
C GLU A 173 -1.34 -15.93 27.69
N MET A 174 -2.17 -15.53 26.72
CA MET A 174 -2.42 -16.27 25.48
C MET A 174 -1.29 -16.12 24.44
N GLY A 175 -0.24 -15.36 24.75
CA GLY A 175 0.89 -15.15 23.83
C GLY A 175 0.56 -14.33 22.58
N MET A 176 -0.56 -13.59 22.58
CA MET A 176 -0.95 -12.72 21.46
C MET A 176 -0.15 -11.41 21.45
N THR A 177 0.27 -10.91 22.61
CA THR A 177 1.08 -9.69 22.75
C THR A 177 2.07 -9.80 23.90
N ALA A 178 3.02 -8.89 23.96
CA ALA A 178 3.88 -8.66 25.13
C ALA A 178 3.80 -7.18 25.56
N ARG A 179 3.86 -6.90 26.86
CA ARG A 179 3.85 -5.50 27.35
C ARG A 179 5.05 -4.70 26.91
N PHE A 180 6.21 -5.35 26.80
CA PHE A 180 7.45 -4.81 26.27
C PHE A 180 8.32 -5.96 25.76
N ARG A 181 9.39 -5.63 25.04
CA ARG A 181 10.39 -6.58 24.52
C ARG A 181 11.78 -6.10 24.84
N VAL A 182 12.69 -7.06 24.99
CA VAL A 182 14.12 -6.83 25.12
C VAL A 182 14.81 -7.53 23.96
N VAL A 183 15.60 -6.77 23.21
CA VAL A 183 16.31 -7.23 22.01
C VAL A 183 17.79 -7.00 22.21
N GLU A 184 18.61 -8.01 21.90
CA GLU A 184 20.06 -7.87 21.93
C GLU A 184 20.60 -7.65 20.51
N ALA A 185 21.38 -6.58 20.31
CA ALA A 185 22.03 -6.28 19.04
C ALA A 185 23.32 -5.49 19.28
N GLY A 186 24.40 -5.85 18.58
CA GLY A 186 25.69 -5.14 18.74
C GLY A 186 26.27 -5.20 20.15
N GLY A 187 25.95 -6.23 20.93
CA GLY A 187 26.33 -6.31 22.35
C GLY A 187 25.59 -5.33 23.27
N LYS A 188 24.51 -4.69 22.77
CA LYS A 188 23.63 -3.82 23.54
C LYS A 188 22.29 -4.49 23.76
N ARG A 189 21.65 -4.15 24.88
CA ARG A 189 20.30 -4.54 25.23
C ARG A 189 19.33 -3.38 24.99
N ILE A 190 18.31 -3.61 24.19
CA ILE A 190 17.38 -2.59 23.71
C ILE A 190 15.98 -2.95 24.17
N GLY A 191 15.42 -2.13 25.05
CA GLY A 191 14.05 -2.27 25.55
C GLY A 191 13.08 -1.53 24.64
N VAL A 192 12.00 -2.19 24.23
CA VAL A 192 11.00 -1.62 23.34
C VAL A 192 9.61 -1.84 23.93
N THR A 193 8.79 -0.81 23.94
CA THR A 193 7.35 -0.92 24.23
C THR A 193 6.57 -0.16 23.19
N SER A 194 5.29 -0.51 22.99
CA SER A 194 4.38 0.28 22.16
C SER A 194 3.18 0.76 22.95
N VAL A 195 2.57 1.86 22.51
CA VAL A 195 1.27 2.33 22.98
C VAL A 195 0.42 2.83 21.83
N LEU A 196 -0.89 2.60 21.92
CA LEU A 196 -1.90 3.30 21.14
C LEU A 196 -2.18 4.66 21.78
N GLY A 197 -2.15 5.71 20.96
CA GLY A 197 -2.44 7.09 21.36
C GLY A 197 -3.85 7.26 21.96
N ALA A 198 -4.02 8.22 22.86
CA ALA A 198 -5.30 8.46 23.53
C ALA A 198 -6.40 8.89 22.54
N LYS A 199 -6.04 9.64 21.48
CA LYS A 199 -6.98 9.97 20.38
C LYS A 199 -7.51 8.72 19.69
N HIS A 200 -6.64 7.74 19.42
CA HIS A 200 -7.03 6.49 18.78
C HIS A 200 -7.81 5.57 19.72
N ILE A 201 -7.46 5.52 21.01
CA ILE A 201 -8.27 4.83 22.03
C ILE A 201 -9.70 5.38 22.04
N ALA A 202 -9.87 6.70 21.93
CA ALA A 202 -11.19 7.31 21.87
C ALA A 202 -11.99 6.88 20.63
N ALA A 203 -11.34 6.59 19.50
CA ALA A 203 -11.99 6.14 18.27
C ALA A 203 -12.55 4.71 18.37
N ILE A 204 -11.93 3.85 19.20
CA ILE A 204 -12.39 2.49 19.47
C ILE A 204 -13.19 2.38 20.78
N LYS A 205 -13.59 3.52 21.35
CA LYS A 205 -14.37 3.56 22.59
C LYS A 205 -15.72 2.88 22.39
N GLY A 206 -15.97 1.83 23.16
CA GLY A 206 -17.22 1.05 23.10
C GLY A 206 -17.04 -0.38 22.59
N ARG A 207 -15.86 -0.71 22.06
CA ARG A 207 -15.44 -2.09 21.82
C ARG A 207 -15.31 -2.82 23.16
N THR A 208 -16.03 -3.93 23.32
CA THR A 208 -16.01 -4.77 24.54
C THR A 208 -14.95 -5.87 24.49
N ASP A 209 -14.45 -6.12 23.29
CA ASP A 209 -13.49 -7.13 22.86
C ASP A 209 -12.05 -6.59 22.80
N ILE A 210 -11.86 -5.27 22.91
CA ILE A 210 -10.55 -4.62 22.97
C ILE A 210 -10.40 -3.93 24.32
N ALA A 211 -9.45 -4.39 25.13
CA ALA A 211 -9.12 -3.77 26.40
C ALA A 211 -8.06 -2.68 26.19
N THR A 212 -8.28 -1.50 26.79
CA THR A 212 -7.36 -0.36 26.68
C THR A 212 -7.05 0.28 28.02
N LEU A 213 -5.85 0.84 28.17
CA LEU A 213 -5.49 1.78 29.24
C LEU A 213 -5.03 3.12 28.64
N PRO A 214 -5.19 4.24 29.38
CA PRO A 214 -4.52 5.49 29.01
C PRO A 214 -3.02 5.26 28.80
N PRO A 215 -2.41 5.79 27.72
CA PRO A 215 -1.03 5.47 27.36
C PRO A 215 -0.05 5.84 28.48
N ALA A 216 -0.21 6.99 29.12
CA ALA A 216 0.65 7.40 30.24
C ALA A 216 0.52 6.46 31.46
N GLU A 217 -0.69 5.96 31.77
CA GLU A 217 -0.89 5.02 32.87
C GLU A 217 -0.20 3.67 32.59
N ALA A 218 -0.33 3.18 31.35
CA ALA A 218 0.34 1.96 30.92
C ALA A 218 1.86 2.08 30.94
N LEU A 219 2.41 3.21 30.46
CA LEU A 219 3.84 3.47 30.51
C LEU A 219 4.35 3.54 31.95
N ALA A 220 3.63 4.17 32.87
CA ALA A 220 3.99 4.19 34.28
C ALA A 220 4.12 2.78 34.89
N LYS A 221 3.37 1.80 34.37
CA LYS A 221 3.46 0.38 34.79
C LYS A 221 4.62 -0.36 34.12
N VAL A 222 4.92 -0.07 32.85
CA VAL A 222 5.97 -0.79 32.08
C VAL A 222 7.38 -0.28 32.35
N VAL A 223 7.53 1.02 32.63
CA VAL A 223 8.84 1.66 32.81
C VAL A 223 9.68 1.04 33.93
N PRO A 224 9.14 0.72 35.12
CA PRO A 224 9.90 0.01 36.15
C PRO A 224 10.38 -1.39 35.70
N LEU A 225 9.59 -2.08 34.88
CA LEU A 225 9.94 -3.40 34.33
C LEU A 225 11.10 -3.27 33.33
N LEU A 226 11.02 -2.31 32.41
CA LEU A 226 12.11 -2.01 31.48
C LEU A 226 13.39 -1.55 32.19
N ALA A 227 13.28 -0.84 33.31
CA ALA A 227 14.43 -0.45 34.11
C ALA A 227 15.12 -1.67 34.75
N ALA A 228 14.35 -2.67 35.20
CA ALA A 228 14.89 -3.90 35.78
C ALA A 228 15.72 -4.72 34.77
N GLU A 229 15.40 -4.61 33.49
CA GLU A 229 16.12 -5.26 32.39
C GLU A 229 17.51 -4.65 32.10
N LYS A 230 17.83 -3.48 32.68
CA LYS A 230 19.12 -2.79 32.50
C LYS A 230 19.48 -2.55 31.03
N CYS A 231 18.48 -2.15 30.24
CA CYS A 231 18.65 -1.83 28.83
C CYS A 231 19.63 -0.65 28.62
N ASN A 232 20.47 -0.74 27.59
CA ASN A 232 21.34 0.36 27.15
C ASN A 232 20.56 1.44 26.39
N LEU A 233 19.44 1.06 25.78
CA LEU A 233 18.55 1.93 25.03
C LEU A 233 17.10 1.53 25.33
N GLN A 234 16.22 2.52 25.55
CA GLN A 234 14.78 2.30 25.61
C GLN A 234 14.10 3.07 24.48
N VAL A 235 13.25 2.36 23.75
CA VAL A 235 12.48 2.85 22.60
C VAL A 235 10.99 2.78 22.92
N LEU A 236 10.28 3.87 22.68
CA LEU A 236 8.83 3.93 22.74
C LEU A 236 8.27 4.06 21.32
N MET A 237 7.40 3.12 20.94
CA MET A 237 6.61 3.19 19.71
C MET A 237 5.23 3.75 20.04
N VAL A 238 4.83 4.84 19.41
CA VAL A 238 3.53 5.48 19.61
C VAL A 238 2.73 5.38 18.32
N HIS A 239 1.64 4.62 18.34
CA HIS A 239 0.64 4.71 17.29
C HIS A 239 -0.28 5.89 17.60
N GLY A 240 0.12 7.08 17.18
CA GLY A 240 -0.51 8.37 17.48
C GLY A 240 0.29 9.50 16.84
N ASP A 241 -0.23 10.73 16.87
CA ASP A 241 0.41 11.86 16.20
C ASP A 241 1.69 12.36 16.92
N PRO A 242 2.58 13.10 16.21
CA PRO A 242 3.82 13.60 16.78
C PRO A 242 3.67 14.47 18.04
N ALA A 243 2.56 15.18 18.21
CA ALA A 243 2.34 16.03 19.38
C ALA A 243 2.00 15.19 20.62
N GLU A 244 1.21 14.15 20.46
CA GLU A 244 0.92 13.18 21.51
C GLU A 244 2.18 12.41 21.91
N ALA A 245 2.95 11.90 20.94
CA ALA A 245 4.22 11.23 21.20
C ALA A 245 5.23 12.14 21.93
N THR A 246 5.29 13.42 21.54
CA THR A 246 6.10 14.45 22.22
C THR A 246 5.70 14.60 23.69
N THR A 247 4.40 14.66 23.96
CA THR A 247 3.87 14.80 25.33
C THR A 247 4.22 13.59 26.19
N LEU A 248 4.07 12.37 25.67
CA LEU A 248 4.45 11.15 26.38
C LEU A 248 5.96 11.11 26.65
N ALA A 249 6.80 11.47 25.67
CA ALA A 249 8.25 11.51 25.83
C ALA A 249 8.72 12.47 26.93
N GLN A 250 8.06 13.62 27.06
CA GLN A 250 8.37 14.59 28.12
C GLN A 250 8.02 14.05 29.52
N GLN A 251 6.94 13.27 29.63
CA GLN A 251 6.57 12.60 30.88
C GLN A 251 7.46 11.40 31.21
N PHE A 252 7.99 10.74 30.18
CA PHE A 252 8.80 9.53 30.27
C PHE A 252 10.18 9.71 29.60
N PRO A 253 11.03 10.62 30.12
CA PRO A 253 12.29 11.02 29.47
C PRO A 253 13.37 9.92 29.46
N GLN A 254 13.12 8.77 30.10
CA GLN A 254 13.98 7.59 30.03
C GLN A 254 13.90 6.84 28.69
N PHE A 255 12.95 7.15 27.81
CA PHE A 255 12.98 6.68 26.43
C PHE A 255 13.89 7.60 25.60
N GLN A 256 14.99 7.08 25.07
CA GLN A 256 15.93 7.89 24.27
C GLN A 256 15.45 8.06 22.83
N VAL A 257 14.64 7.12 22.33
CA VAL A 257 14.02 7.19 21.00
C VAL A 257 12.52 7.01 21.16
N VAL A 258 11.74 7.93 20.60
CA VAL A 258 10.29 7.84 20.52
C VAL A 258 9.92 7.88 19.05
N ALA A 259 9.38 6.78 18.55
CA ALA A 259 8.88 6.67 17.19
C ALA A 259 7.36 6.91 17.19
N THR A 260 6.86 7.57 16.14
CA THR A 260 5.45 7.96 16.02
C THR A 260 4.90 7.74 14.62
N THR A 261 3.64 7.36 14.56
CA THR A 261 2.81 7.44 13.35
C THR A 261 2.16 8.83 13.24
N GLY A 262 1.20 9.05 12.33
CA GLY A 262 0.43 10.28 12.23
C GLY A 262 1.25 11.53 11.88
N GLY A 263 2.47 11.33 11.35
CA GLY A 263 3.40 12.37 10.97
C GLY A 263 3.19 12.86 9.54
N ALA A 264 4.22 13.49 8.96
CA ALA A 264 4.20 13.89 7.55
C ALA A 264 4.23 12.67 6.60
N GLU A 265 3.56 12.78 5.44
CA GLU A 265 3.63 11.81 4.32
C GLU A 265 5.06 11.44 3.96
N GLU A 266 5.89 12.47 3.81
CA GLU A 266 7.32 12.31 3.73
C GLU A 266 7.94 12.61 5.11
N PRO A 267 8.46 11.61 5.83
CA PRO A 267 8.96 11.83 7.20
C PRO A 267 10.16 12.79 7.21
N PRO A 268 10.49 13.53 8.27
CA PRO A 268 11.56 14.55 8.22
C PRO A 268 12.93 14.03 7.73
N SER A 269 13.74 14.88 7.10
CA SER A 269 15.10 14.50 6.64
C SER A 269 16.12 14.29 7.77
N SER A 270 15.75 14.62 9.01
CA SER A 270 16.56 14.49 10.22
C SER A 270 15.65 14.28 11.43
N PRO A 271 16.11 13.62 12.51
CA PRO A 271 15.32 13.43 13.70
C PRO A 271 15.17 14.76 14.44
N LYS A 272 14.08 14.94 15.17
CA LYS A 272 13.88 16.12 16.04
C LYS A 272 14.24 15.75 17.47
N VAL A 273 14.88 16.66 18.20
CA VAL A 273 15.03 16.51 19.66
C VAL A 273 13.78 17.05 20.34
N ILE A 274 13.18 16.26 21.21
CA ILE A 274 11.96 16.66 21.93
C ILE A 274 12.30 17.75 22.96
N PRO A 275 11.60 18.90 22.93
CA PRO A 275 11.89 20.03 23.83
C PRO A 275 11.91 19.61 25.30
N GLY A 276 12.95 20.03 26.02
CA GLY A 276 13.13 19.71 27.45
C GLY A 276 13.72 18.32 27.73
N THR A 277 14.08 17.55 26.70
CA THR A 277 14.63 16.19 26.86
C THR A 277 15.87 15.99 25.97
N LYS A 278 16.46 14.79 26.02
CA LYS A 278 17.47 14.32 25.04
C LYS A 278 16.89 13.30 24.06
N THR A 279 15.57 13.13 24.07
CA THR A 279 14.88 12.09 23.30
C THR A 279 14.77 12.50 21.84
N LEU A 280 15.06 11.56 20.95
CA LEU A 280 14.85 11.71 19.51
C LEU A 280 13.42 11.31 19.15
N LEU A 281 12.71 12.22 18.48
CA LEU A 281 11.42 11.95 17.84
C LEU A 281 11.64 11.49 16.40
N ILE A 282 11.04 10.35 16.06
CA ILE A 282 11.14 9.70 14.75
C ILE A 282 9.75 9.51 14.17
N GLU A 283 9.49 10.08 12.99
CA GLU A 283 8.21 9.92 12.28
C GLU A 283 8.37 8.84 11.21
N ALA A 284 7.43 7.89 11.10
CA ALA A 284 7.51 6.74 10.19
C ALA A 284 7.25 7.06 8.71
N GLY A 285 6.40 8.07 8.45
CA GLY A 285 5.76 8.27 7.15
C GLY A 285 4.57 7.34 6.92
N HIS A 286 3.83 7.57 5.84
CA HIS A 286 2.60 6.84 5.51
C HIS A 286 2.82 5.76 4.44
N LYS A 287 1.89 4.79 4.39
CA LYS A 287 1.75 3.73 3.37
C LYS A 287 2.99 2.83 3.23
N GLY A 288 3.85 2.82 4.25
CA GLY A 288 5.14 2.14 4.19
C GLY A 288 6.07 2.60 3.05
N MET A 289 5.89 3.80 2.49
CA MET A 289 6.72 4.33 1.39
C MET A 289 8.17 4.54 1.79
N TYR A 290 8.39 4.82 3.07
CA TYR A 290 9.69 5.06 3.67
C TYR A 290 9.95 4.10 4.82
N VAL A 291 11.22 3.88 5.09
CA VAL A 291 11.71 3.25 6.31
C VAL A 291 12.75 4.15 6.93
N ILE A 292 12.69 4.36 8.23
CA ILE A 292 13.69 5.16 8.93
C ILE A 292 14.77 4.24 9.50
N VAL A 293 16.03 4.57 9.23
CA VAL A 293 17.18 3.86 9.79
C VAL A 293 17.96 4.80 10.71
N LEU A 294 18.06 4.41 11.98
CA LEU A 294 18.92 5.05 12.98
C LEU A 294 20.13 4.14 13.25
N GLY A 295 21.31 4.53 12.77
CA GLY A 295 22.55 3.82 13.06
C GLY A 295 23.19 4.34 14.35
N PHE A 296 23.62 3.43 15.22
CA PHE A 296 24.36 3.74 16.44
C PHE A 296 25.83 3.37 16.26
N PHE A 297 26.74 4.29 16.59
CA PHE A 297 28.16 4.19 16.29
C PHE A 297 29.00 4.49 17.53
N ALA A 298 30.19 3.89 17.59
CA ALA A 298 31.22 4.21 18.58
C ALA A 298 31.90 5.59 18.34
N ASP A 299 31.48 6.31 17.30
CA ASP A 299 31.94 7.66 16.99
C ASP A 299 31.39 8.66 18.01
N ALA A 300 32.25 9.18 18.88
CA ALA A 300 31.85 10.13 19.92
C ALA A 300 31.33 11.47 19.38
N GLN A 301 31.69 11.86 18.15
CA GLN A 301 31.23 13.11 17.54
C GLN A 301 29.84 12.96 16.91
N GLN A 302 29.58 11.80 16.29
CA GLN A 302 28.29 11.46 15.67
C GLN A 302 27.84 10.04 16.06
N PRO A 303 27.44 9.84 17.34
CA PRO A 303 27.11 8.52 17.85
C PRO A 303 25.81 7.96 17.29
N ILE A 304 24.94 8.82 16.75
CA ILE A 304 23.69 8.44 16.10
C ILE A 304 23.63 9.12 14.74
N ARG A 305 23.36 8.35 13.69
CA ARG A 305 23.08 8.87 12.35
C ARG A 305 21.68 8.46 11.92
N TYR A 306 21.03 9.31 11.15
CA TYR A 306 19.65 9.13 10.69
C TYR A 306 19.62 9.10 9.17
N GLN A 307 18.85 8.17 8.63
CA GLN A 307 18.52 8.14 7.22
C GLN A 307 17.03 7.81 7.06
N ARG A 308 16.30 8.70 6.39
CA ARG A 308 15.02 8.35 5.77
C ARG A 308 15.32 7.63 4.45
N VAL A 309 14.84 6.40 4.31
CA VAL A 309 15.07 5.56 3.12
C VAL A 309 13.78 5.47 2.31
N PRO A 310 13.73 6.03 1.09
CA PRO A 310 12.62 5.81 0.17
C PRO A 310 12.67 4.38 -0.36
N LEU A 311 11.61 3.60 -0.24
CA LEU A 311 11.51 2.27 -0.85
C LEU A 311 11.13 2.39 -2.34
N ASP A 312 12.02 2.99 -3.12
CA ASP A 312 11.83 3.25 -4.55
C ASP A 312 12.36 2.10 -5.45
N SER A 313 12.35 2.32 -6.76
CA SER A 313 12.74 1.35 -7.77
C SER A 313 14.22 0.91 -7.73
N ARG A 314 15.06 1.49 -6.85
CA ARG A 314 16.44 1.00 -6.65
C ARG A 314 16.49 -0.37 -5.98
N PHE A 315 15.44 -0.73 -5.24
CA PHE A 315 15.36 -2.01 -4.54
C PHE A 315 14.68 -3.04 -5.44
N VAL A 316 15.44 -4.07 -5.83
CA VAL A 316 14.90 -5.25 -6.52
C VAL A 316 13.84 -5.90 -5.62
N GLU A 317 12.81 -6.52 -6.20
CA GLU A 317 11.75 -7.14 -5.40
C GLU A 317 12.23 -8.43 -4.71
N GLY A 318 12.07 -8.48 -3.39
CA GLY A 318 12.43 -9.65 -2.58
C GLY A 318 11.53 -10.87 -2.84
N PRO A 319 12.10 -12.08 -2.97
CA PRO A 319 11.34 -13.27 -3.36
C PRO A 319 10.41 -13.79 -2.26
N LYS A 320 10.75 -13.60 -0.96
CA LYS A 320 9.91 -14.09 0.14
C LYS A 320 8.59 -13.31 0.21
N MET A 321 8.68 -11.99 0.12
CA MET A 321 7.51 -11.10 0.12
C MET A 321 6.77 -11.15 -1.21
N LYS A 322 7.46 -11.44 -2.32
CA LYS A 322 6.78 -11.78 -3.59
C LYS A 322 5.90 -13.00 -3.42
N LYS A 323 6.39 -14.05 -2.77
CA LYS A 323 5.58 -15.24 -2.47
C LYS A 323 4.36 -14.89 -1.59
N ARG A 324 4.53 -14.08 -0.54
CA ARG A 324 3.42 -13.61 0.31
C ARG A 324 2.35 -12.87 -0.48
N LEU A 325 2.76 -12.03 -1.42
CA LEU A 325 1.84 -11.32 -2.31
C LEU A 325 1.08 -12.27 -3.26
N VAL A 326 1.74 -13.32 -3.78
CA VAL A 326 1.10 -14.38 -4.56
C VAL A 326 0.06 -15.13 -3.73
N ASP A 327 0.41 -15.51 -2.51
CA ASP A 327 -0.51 -16.22 -1.61
C ASP A 327 -1.74 -15.34 -1.27
N TYR A 328 -1.51 -14.05 -0.96
CA TYR A 328 -2.58 -13.07 -0.72
C TYR A 328 -3.56 -12.98 -1.89
N GLN A 329 -3.03 -12.82 -3.10
CA GLN A 329 -3.85 -12.64 -4.30
C GLN A 329 -4.62 -13.91 -4.66
N LYS A 330 -3.99 -15.07 -4.49
CA LYS A 330 -4.68 -16.36 -4.64
C LYS A 330 -5.81 -16.52 -3.62
N GLU A 331 -5.64 -16.03 -2.39
CA GLU A 331 -6.72 -16.06 -1.38
C GLU A 331 -7.89 -15.17 -1.78
N LEU A 332 -7.64 -13.97 -2.31
CA LEU A 332 -8.73 -13.11 -2.85
C LEU A 332 -9.46 -13.79 -4.01
N GLU A 333 -8.71 -14.36 -4.96
CA GLU A 333 -9.27 -15.09 -6.10
C GLU A 333 -10.15 -16.25 -5.63
N THR A 334 -9.67 -17.03 -4.65
CA THR A 334 -10.40 -18.19 -4.10
C THR A 334 -11.63 -17.77 -3.30
N ALA A 335 -11.54 -16.67 -2.55
CA ALA A 335 -12.66 -16.13 -1.77
C ALA A 335 -13.82 -15.69 -2.66
N THR A 336 -13.54 -15.26 -3.90
CA THR A 336 -14.49 -14.62 -4.84
C THR A 336 -15.11 -13.35 -4.24
N PHE A 337 -15.90 -12.61 -5.03
CA PHE A 337 -16.58 -11.42 -4.50
C PHE A 337 -17.57 -11.76 -3.38
N GLU A 338 -18.27 -12.89 -3.47
CA GLU A 338 -19.22 -13.29 -2.43
C GLU A 338 -18.54 -13.55 -1.09
N GLY A 339 -17.42 -14.29 -1.09
CA GLY A 339 -16.66 -14.58 0.13
C GLY A 339 -15.95 -13.35 0.70
N LEU A 340 -15.67 -12.35 -0.12
CA LEU A 340 -15.21 -11.03 0.33
C LEU A 340 -16.35 -10.13 0.86
N GLY A 341 -17.59 -10.62 0.85
CA GLY A 341 -18.77 -9.88 1.32
C GLY A 341 -19.29 -8.86 0.31
N LEU A 342 -18.82 -8.90 -0.94
CA LEU A 342 -19.21 -7.98 -2.00
C LEU A 342 -20.41 -8.53 -2.76
N LYS A 343 -21.51 -7.78 -2.74
CA LYS A 343 -22.74 -8.11 -3.48
C LYS A 343 -23.01 -7.04 -4.52
N PRO A 344 -23.14 -7.40 -5.81
CA PRO A 344 -23.44 -6.43 -6.85
C PRO A 344 -24.75 -5.68 -6.58
N VAL A 345 -24.68 -4.35 -6.61
CA VAL A 345 -25.85 -3.48 -6.39
C VAL A 345 -26.33 -2.85 -7.71
N ALA A 346 -27.59 -2.43 -7.77
CA ALA A 346 -28.06 -1.68 -8.93
C ALA A 346 -27.40 -0.30 -8.95
N HIS A 347 -26.91 0.14 -10.11
CA HIS A 347 -26.48 1.53 -10.27
C HIS A 347 -27.72 2.42 -10.33
N PRO A 348 -27.75 3.57 -9.63
CA PRO A 348 -28.93 4.44 -9.58
C PRO A 348 -29.38 4.93 -10.97
N ASP A 349 -28.44 5.13 -11.88
CA ASP A 349 -28.69 5.70 -13.20
C ASP A 349 -28.91 4.66 -14.33
N GLY A 350 -28.90 3.35 -14.03
CA GLY A 350 -29.23 2.31 -15.02
C GLY A 350 -28.21 1.18 -15.16
N GLU A 351 -28.16 0.55 -16.34
CA GLU A 351 -27.30 -0.59 -16.63
C GLU A 351 -26.13 -0.21 -17.56
N PHE A 352 -24.98 -0.85 -17.34
CA PHE A 352 -23.81 -0.72 -18.20
C PHE A 352 -23.96 -1.57 -19.46
N ALA A 353 -23.49 -1.04 -20.60
CA ALA A 353 -23.54 -1.67 -21.93
C ALA A 353 -22.17 -2.18 -22.42
N GLY A 354 -21.07 -1.69 -21.82
CA GLY A 354 -19.71 -1.97 -22.23
C GLY A 354 -19.23 -1.06 -23.36
N SER A 355 -17.93 -0.69 -23.34
CA SER A 355 -17.36 0.29 -24.28
C SER A 355 -17.51 -0.12 -25.76
N GLU A 356 -17.46 -1.42 -26.06
CA GLU A 356 -17.62 -1.92 -27.45
C GLU A 356 -18.98 -1.58 -28.05
N SER A 357 -20.04 -1.57 -27.22
CA SER A 357 -21.40 -1.19 -27.65
C SER A 357 -21.47 0.27 -28.11
N CYS A 358 -20.59 1.13 -27.58
CA CYS A 358 -20.51 2.55 -27.97
C CYS A 358 -19.81 2.73 -29.34
N ALA A 359 -18.83 1.88 -29.66
CA ALA A 359 -17.99 2.01 -30.86
C ALA A 359 -18.80 1.91 -32.17
N ALA A 360 -19.93 1.20 -32.16
CA ALA A 360 -20.80 1.03 -33.34
C ALA A 360 -21.40 2.36 -33.86
N CYS A 361 -21.66 3.32 -32.95
CA CYS A 361 -22.26 4.62 -33.29
C CYS A 361 -21.30 5.81 -33.08
N HIS A 362 -20.16 5.59 -32.40
CA HIS A 362 -19.21 6.63 -31.99
C HIS A 362 -17.75 6.26 -32.34
N ALA A 363 -17.51 5.88 -33.60
CA ALA A 363 -16.19 5.52 -34.13
C ALA A 363 -15.06 6.54 -33.87
N LYS A 364 -15.27 7.85 -34.08
CA LYS A 364 -14.21 8.86 -33.82
C LYS A 364 -13.92 9.01 -32.33
N ALA A 365 -14.93 8.90 -31.47
CA ALA A 365 -14.71 8.92 -30.02
C ALA A 365 -13.98 7.65 -29.57
N TRP A 366 -14.34 6.50 -30.15
CA TRP A 366 -13.65 5.23 -29.95
C TRP A 366 -12.17 5.31 -30.35
N GLU A 367 -11.86 5.88 -31.53
CA GLU A 367 -10.47 6.07 -31.99
C GLU A 367 -9.62 6.93 -31.04
N VAL A 368 -10.24 7.86 -30.29
CA VAL A 368 -9.56 8.63 -29.24
C VAL A 368 -9.37 7.75 -28.00
N PHE A 369 -10.45 7.11 -27.53
CA PHE A 369 -10.45 6.31 -26.30
C PHE A 369 -9.50 5.10 -26.37
N GLU A 370 -9.50 4.36 -27.47
CA GLU A 370 -8.69 3.13 -27.65
C GLU A 370 -7.17 3.38 -27.51
N LYS A 371 -6.73 4.63 -27.72
CA LYS A 371 -5.33 5.03 -27.60
C LYS A 371 -4.94 5.46 -26.18
N THR A 372 -5.90 5.48 -25.25
CA THR A 372 -5.68 5.92 -23.88
C THR A 372 -5.27 4.74 -22.98
N PRO A 373 -4.57 5.00 -21.86
CA PRO A 373 -4.33 3.96 -20.85
C PRO A 373 -5.62 3.33 -20.29
N HIS A 374 -6.73 4.07 -20.28
CA HIS A 374 -8.01 3.58 -19.77
C HIS A 374 -8.58 2.42 -20.60
N ALA A 375 -8.41 2.44 -21.92
CA ALA A 375 -8.80 1.34 -22.82
C ALA A 375 -7.99 0.05 -22.61
N HIS A 376 -6.88 0.12 -21.87
CA HIS A 376 -6.02 -1.02 -21.57
C HIS A 376 -5.98 -1.33 -20.06
N ALA A 377 -6.82 -0.69 -19.25
CA ALA A 377 -6.68 -0.72 -17.80
C ALA A 377 -6.77 -2.15 -17.23
N THR A 378 -7.76 -2.96 -17.63
CA THR A 378 -7.89 -4.34 -17.13
C THR A 378 -6.73 -5.23 -17.58
N ASP A 379 -6.23 -5.05 -18.80
CA ASP A 379 -5.08 -5.82 -19.32
C ASP A 379 -3.85 -5.65 -18.44
N THR A 380 -3.65 -4.46 -17.86
CA THR A 380 -2.53 -4.24 -16.94
C THR A 380 -2.66 -5.14 -15.72
N LEU A 381 -3.86 -5.29 -15.14
CA LEU A 381 -4.11 -6.19 -14.01
C LEU A 381 -3.92 -7.66 -14.36
N VAL A 382 -4.27 -8.07 -15.58
CA VAL A 382 -4.07 -9.45 -16.05
C VAL A 382 -2.59 -9.77 -16.25
N LYS A 383 -1.82 -8.81 -16.76
CA LYS A 383 -0.38 -8.97 -17.07
C LYS A 383 0.53 -8.79 -15.86
N LEU A 384 0.02 -8.23 -14.75
CA LEU A 384 0.76 -8.17 -13.50
C LEU A 384 1.12 -9.59 -13.03
N ASP A 385 2.24 -9.69 -12.33
CA ASP A 385 2.66 -10.90 -11.65
C ASP A 385 2.73 -10.64 -10.14
N PRO A 386 1.88 -11.27 -9.31
CA PRO A 386 0.71 -12.07 -9.71
C PRO A 386 -0.38 -11.20 -10.39
N PRO A 387 -1.41 -11.78 -11.03
CA PRO A 387 -2.52 -11.01 -11.58
C PRO A 387 -3.38 -10.30 -10.51
N ARG A 388 -4.14 -9.28 -10.90
CA ARG A 388 -5.00 -8.44 -10.02
C ARG A 388 -6.44 -8.27 -10.49
N HIS A 389 -6.84 -8.96 -11.55
CA HIS A 389 -8.15 -8.79 -12.22
C HIS A 389 -9.35 -9.39 -11.43
N PHE A 390 -9.13 -9.69 -10.15
CA PHE A 390 -10.10 -10.15 -9.15
C PHE A 390 -9.94 -9.38 -7.82
N ASP A 391 -8.97 -8.47 -7.70
CA ASP A 391 -8.73 -7.70 -6.47
C ASP A 391 -9.65 -6.46 -6.45
N PRO A 392 -10.61 -6.36 -5.52
CA PRO A 392 -11.57 -5.26 -5.48
C PRO A 392 -10.95 -3.86 -5.46
N GLU A 393 -9.79 -3.71 -4.82
CA GLU A 393 -9.09 -2.42 -4.72
C GLU A 393 -8.45 -2.00 -6.04
N CYS A 394 -8.09 -2.97 -6.90
CA CYS A 394 -7.60 -2.70 -8.25
C CYS A 394 -8.76 -2.54 -9.23
N LEU A 395 -9.79 -3.37 -9.10
CA LEU A 395 -10.96 -3.36 -9.99
C LEU A 395 -11.71 -2.04 -9.97
N SER A 396 -11.83 -1.41 -8.80
CA SER A 396 -12.60 -0.16 -8.65
C SER A 396 -12.21 0.96 -9.63
N CYS A 397 -10.98 0.95 -10.15
CA CYS A 397 -10.47 1.93 -11.12
C CYS A 397 -10.09 1.34 -12.50
N HIS A 398 -10.01 0.01 -12.63
CA HIS A 398 -9.45 -0.66 -13.84
C HIS A 398 -10.47 -1.44 -14.67
N VAL A 399 -11.73 -1.49 -14.24
CA VAL A 399 -12.83 -2.13 -14.97
C VAL A 399 -14.06 -1.21 -15.03
N THR A 400 -15.05 -1.57 -15.85
CA THR A 400 -16.29 -0.80 -16.00
C THR A 400 -17.33 -1.25 -14.98
N GLY A 401 -18.07 -0.30 -14.42
CA GLY A 401 -19.19 -0.61 -13.53
C GLY A 401 -18.80 -1.06 -12.13
N TRP A 402 -17.84 -0.36 -11.53
CA TRP A 402 -17.50 -0.44 -10.11
C TRP A 402 -17.56 0.93 -9.45
N ASN A 403 -17.81 0.96 -8.14
CA ASN A 403 -17.65 2.19 -7.37
C ASN A 403 -16.17 2.38 -6.99
N ALA A 404 -15.54 3.43 -7.51
CA ALA A 404 -14.10 3.68 -7.36
C ALA A 404 -13.64 3.89 -5.91
N GLN A 405 -14.50 4.47 -5.08
CA GLN A 405 -14.18 4.89 -3.70
C GLN A 405 -14.62 3.89 -2.63
N GLN A 406 -15.64 3.09 -2.92
CA GLN A 406 -16.23 2.13 -1.98
C GLN A 406 -15.98 0.67 -2.37
N TYR A 407 -15.30 0.41 -3.49
CA TYR A 407 -14.76 -0.90 -3.89
C TYR A 407 -15.83 -2.01 -4.01
N PHE A 408 -17.00 -1.68 -4.56
CA PHE A 408 -18.05 -2.67 -4.83
C PHE A 408 -18.48 -2.69 -6.31
N PRO A 409 -18.91 -3.86 -6.83
CA PRO A 409 -19.42 -3.98 -8.19
C PRO A 409 -20.87 -3.50 -8.32
N TYR A 410 -21.23 -3.02 -9.51
CA TYR A 410 -22.62 -2.88 -9.92
C TYR A 410 -23.10 -4.14 -10.65
N LYS A 411 -24.41 -4.42 -10.64
CA LYS A 411 -25.02 -5.65 -11.20
C LYS A 411 -24.70 -5.93 -12.67
N SER A 412 -24.62 -4.89 -13.49
CA SER A 412 -24.25 -4.99 -14.91
C SER A 412 -22.79 -4.60 -15.18
N GLY A 413 -22.00 -4.37 -14.13
CA GLY A 413 -20.58 -4.07 -14.24
C GLY A 413 -19.72 -5.33 -14.32
N TYR A 414 -18.41 -5.16 -14.15
CA TYR A 414 -17.46 -6.26 -14.25
C TYR A 414 -17.59 -7.26 -13.09
N LEU A 415 -17.76 -8.53 -13.42
CA LEU A 415 -17.76 -9.65 -12.48
C LEU A 415 -16.65 -10.68 -12.79
N GLY A 416 -16.03 -10.59 -13.95
CA GLY A 416 -14.87 -11.40 -14.33
C GLY A 416 -14.64 -11.39 -15.83
N LEU A 417 -13.45 -11.82 -16.25
CA LEU A 417 -13.06 -11.86 -17.67
C LEU A 417 -13.99 -12.74 -18.52
N THR A 418 -14.54 -13.81 -17.93
CA THR A 418 -15.47 -14.73 -18.62
C THR A 418 -16.93 -14.38 -18.39
N GLU A 419 -17.29 -13.91 -17.18
CA GLU A 419 -18.68 -13.63 -16.82
C GLU A 419 -19.20 -12.36 -17.52
N THR A 420 -18.36 -11.33 -17.60
CA THR A 420 -18.73 -10.02 -18.16
C THR A 420 -17.61 -9.49 -19.07
N PRO A 421 -17.32 -10.14 -20.20
CA PRO A 421 -16.19 -9.80 -21.06
C PRO A 421 -16.26 -8.35 -21.61
N LEU A 422 -17.47 -7.80 -21.73
CA LEU A 422 -17.71 -6.44 -22.22
C LEU A 422 -17.46 -5.34 -21.17
N MET A 423 -17.28 -5.71 -19.90
CA MET A 423 -17.08 -4.76 -18.78
C MET A 423 -15.61 -4.57 -18.41
N THR A 424 -14.70 -4.96 -19.31
CA THR A 424 -13.29 -4.64 -19.18
C THR A 424 -13.05 -3.14 -19.41
N GLN A 425 -11.80 -2.72 -19.21
CA GLN A 425 -11.32 -1.34 -19.38
C GLN A 425 -11.87 -0.38 -18.32
N ASN A 426 -11.19 0.75 -18.09
CA ASN A 426 -11.84 1.89 -17.43
C ASN A 426 -12.71 2.59 -18.48
N GLY A 427 -13.85 1.98 -18.80
CA GLY A 427 -14.59 2.17 -20.04
C GLY A 427 -15.30 3.51 -20.19
N CYS A 428 -15.93 3.71 -21.36
CA CYS A 428 -16.65 4.95 -21.68
C CYS A 428 -17.67 5.32 -20.58
N GLU A 429 -18.34 4.31 -20.03
CA GLU A 429 -19.42 4.48 -19.06
C GLU A 429 -18.93 4.89 -17.66
N ASN A 430 -17.64 4.72 -17.34
CA ASN A 430 -17.08 5.27 -16.10
C ASN A 430 -16.91 6.80 -16.18
N CYS A 431 -16.92 7.38 -17.39
CA CYS A 431 -16.93 8.83 -17.61
C CYS A 431 -18.33 9.39 -17.87
N HIS A 432 -19.11 8.68 -18.71
CA HIS A 432 -20.41 9.14 -19.21
C HIS A 432 -21.61 8.67 -18.39
N GLY A 433 -21.43 7.66 -17.54
CA GLY A 433 -22.50 6.95 -16.85
C GLY A 433 -23.02 5.74 -17.63
N PRO A 434 -23.91 4.92 -17.02
CA PRO A 434 -24.44 3.71 -17.64
C PRO A 434 -25.30 4.02 -18.87
N ALA A 435 -24.98 3.41 -20.01
CA ALA A 435 -25.56 3.70 -21.32
C ALA A 435 -26.50 2.60 -21.84
N GLY A 436 -26.81 1.57 -21.06
CA GLY A 436 -27.64 0.42 -21.48
C GLY A 436 -28.99 0.82 -22.08
N ALA A 437 -29.71 1.73 -21.43
CA ALA A 437 -30.99 2.22 -21.95
C ALA A 437 -30.81 3.03 -23.25
N HIS A 438 -29.74 3.82 -23.36
CA HIS A 438 -29.42 4.58 -24.57
C HIS A 438 -29.14 3.65 -25.76
N VAL A 439 -28.28 2.63 -25.57
CA VAL A 439 -27.95 1.66 -26.62
C VAL A 439 -29.19 0.89 -27.08
N LYS A 440 -30.04 0.43 -26.15
CA LYS A 440 -31.30 -0.26 -26.46
C LYS A 440 -32.26 0.63 -27.26
N ALA A 441 -32.37 1.91 -26.91
CA ALA A 441 -33.25 2.85 -27.60
C ALA A 441 -32.78 3.19 -29.03
N GLU A 442 -31.48 3.36 -29.24
CA GLU A 442 -30.91 3.68 -30.56
C GLU A 442 -30.91 2.46 -31.49
N SER A 443 -30.68 1.26 -30.96
CA SER A 443 -30.71 0.01 -31.73
C SER A 443 -32.13 -0.48 -32.06
N GLY A 444 -33.15 0.08 -31.41
CA GLY A 444 -34.54 -0.33 -31.57
C GLY A 444 -34.92 -1.59 -30.80
N GLU A 445 -34.09 -2.02 -29.83
CA GLU A 445 -34.43 -3.12 -28.91
C GLU A 445 -35.60 -2.74 -27.98
N ILE A 446 -35.74 -1.45 -27.67
CA ILE A 446 -36.90 -0.90 -26.96
C ILE A 446 -37.62 0.13 -27.81
N ASP A 447 -38.94 0.17 -27.69
CA ASP A 447 -39.77 1.20 -28.31
C ASP A 447 -39.68 2.48 -27.46
N ALA A 448 -38.81 3.40 -27.88
CA ALA A 448 -38.59 4.68 -27.23
C ALA A 448 -38.99 5.83 -28.18
N THR A 449 -39.74 6.78 -27.65
CA THR A 449 -40.08 8.02 -28.35
C THR A 449 -38.84 8.86 -28.63
N ASP A 450 -38.93 9.78 -29.59
CA ASP A 450 -37.83 10.72 -29.87
C ASP A 450 -37.45 11.55 -28.64
N ALA A 451 -38.43 11.91 -27.81
CA ALA A 451 -38.20 12.64 -26.57
C ALA A 451 -37.38 11.81 -25.56
N GLU A 452 -37.69 10.52 -25.41
CA GLU A 452 -36.94 9.61 -24.55
C GLU A 452 -35.52 9.37 -25.06
N LYS A 453 -35.35 9.18 -26.38
CA LYS A 453 -34.02 9.08 -27.00
C LYS A 453 -33.18 10.32 -26.74
N ILE A 454 -33.75 11.51 -26.92
CA ILE A 454 -33.07 12.79 -26.64
C ILE A 454 -32.69 12.91 -25.16
N ALA A 455 -33.57 12.47 -24.25
CA ALA A 455 -33.29 12.49 -22.81
C ALA A 455 -32.12 11.57 -22.46
N LEU A 456 -32.11 10.33 -22.97
CA LEU A 456 -31.02 9.36 -22.78
C LEU A 456 -29.69 9.87 -23.35
N GLN A 457 -29.71 10.42 -24.56
CA GLN A 457 -28.52 11.07 -25.15
C GLN A 457 -28.02 12.24 -24.30
N THR A 458 -28.94 13.03 -23.72
CA THR A 458 -28.59 14.21 -22.93
C THR A 458 -27.97 13.83 -21.59
N ALA A 459 -28.43 12.73 -20.98
CA ALA A 459 -27.91 12.23 -19.72
C ALA A 459 -26.43 11.82 -19.82
N LEU A 460 -26.01 11.27 -20.96
CA LEU A 460 -24.63 10.82 -21.19
C LEU A 460 -23.67 11.94 -21.63
N ARG A 461 -24.15 13.18 -21.84
CA ARG A 461 -23.29 14.29 -22.29
C ARG A 461 -22.52 14.90 -21.14
N MET A 462 -21.20 14.81 -21.17
CA MET A 462 -20.33 15.56 -20.28
C MET A 462 -20.36 17.06 -20.61
N LYS A 463 -20.72 17.90 -19.62
CA LYS A 463 -20.70 19.36 -19.72
C LYS A 463 -19.64 19.91 -18.78
N ILE A 464 -18.67 20.61 -19.36
CA ILE A 464 -17.54 21.18 -18.62
C ILE A 464 -17.82 22.64 -18.32
N ALA A 465 -17.67 23.03 -17.06
CA ALA A 465 -17.75 24.41 -16.63
C ALA A 465 -16.53 25.22 -17.11
N PRO A 466 -16.66 26.56 -17.28
CA PRO A 466 -15.51 27.40 -17.55
C PRO A 466 -14.43 27.22 -16.46
N ASN A 467 -13.18 27.00 -16.89
CA ASN A 467 -12.04 26.77 -16.01
C ASN A 467 -12.24 25.58 -15.04
N GLU A 468 -12.95 24.53 -15.46
CA GLU A 468 -13.08 23.32 -14.65
C GLU A 468 -11.72 22.61 -14.45
N GLY A 469 -11.45 22.12 -13.25
CA GLY A 469 -10.22 21.40 -12.91
C GLY A 469 -10.02 21.16 -11.41
N ASN A 470 -8.86 20.57 -11.06
CA ASN A 470 -8.54 20.08 -9.71
C ASN A 470 -7.37 20.83 -9.02
N LYS A 471 -6.92 21.95 -9.57
CA LYS A 471 -5.86 22.80 -9.00
C LYS A 471 -6.41 24.11 -8.43
N ASP A 472 -5.64 24.77 -7.58
CA ASP A 472 -6.02 26.02 -6.95
C ASP A 472 -6.44 27.09 -7.98
N GLY A 473 -7.58 27.74 -7.73
CA GLY A 473 -8.14 28.75 -8.64
C GLY A 473 -8.96 28.19 -9.82
N GLN A 474 -9.11 26.86 -9.92
CA GLN A 474 -10.00 26.20 -10.88
C GLN A 474 -11.38 25.93 -10.28
N THR A 475 -12.38 25.76 -11.14
CA THR A 475 -13.74 25.38 -10.72
C THR A 475 -13.81 23.88 -10.55
N TYR A 476 -14.16 23.39 -9.36
CA TYR A 476 -14.35 21.96 -9.15
C TYR A 476 -15.75 21.52 -9.60
N GLY A 477 -15.89 21.16 -10.88
CA GLY A 477 -17.15 20.76 -11.49
C GLY A 477 -17.41 19.24 -11.48
N THR A 478 -18.51 18.83 -12.12
CA THR A 478 -18.97 17.43 -12.12
C THR A 478 -18.03 16.51 -12.91
N VAL A 479 -17.46 16.96 -14.03
CA VAL A 479 -16.59 16.13 -14.87
C VAL A 479 -15.27 15.86 -14.16
N VAL A 480 -14.64 16.90 -13.59
CA VAL A 480 -13.41 16.71 -12.82
C VAL A 480 -13.65 15.86 -11.58
N LYS A 481 -14.81 16.01 -10.92
CA LYS A 481 -15.17 15.17 -9.78
C LYS A 481 -15.13 13.68 -10.15
N ASN A 482 -15.70 13.28 -11.29
CA ASN A 482 -15.65 11.89 -11.75
C ASN A 482 -14.20 11.40 -11.93
N CYS A 483 -13.33 12.21 -12.53
CA CYS A 483 -11.91 11.84 -12.67
C CYS A 483 -11.22 11.65 -11.32
N MET A 484 -11.51 12.52 -10.35
CA MET A 484 -10.90 12.49 -9.02
C MET A 484 -11.41 11.34 -8.13
N GLU A 485 -12.43 10.59 -8.56
CA GLU A 485 -12.81 9.33 -7.90
C GLU A 485 -11.77 8.24 -8.10
N CYS A 486 -10.93 8.33 -9.13
CA CYS A 486 -9.80 7.42 -9.33
C CYS A 486 -8.46 8.17 -9.20
N HIS A 487 -8.38 9.42 -9.65
CA HIS A 487 -7.15 10.23 -9.60
C HIS A 487 -7.00 10.98 -8.26
N ASP A 488 -6.83 10.22 -7.19
CA ASP A 488 -6.61 10.74 -5.85
C ASP A 488 -5.12 10.71 -5.45
N LEU A 489 -4.85 11.02 -4.18
CA LEU A 489 -3.49 10.97 -3.60
C LEU A 489 -2.89 9.56 -3.55
N ASP A 490 -3.73 8.52 -3.58
CA ASP A 490 -3.31 7.13 -3.46
C ASP A 490 -2.94 6.57 -4.84
N ASN A 491 -3.66 6.97 -5.89
CA ASN A 491 -3.52 6.39 -7.22
C ASN A 491 -2.74 7.28 -8.20
N SER A 492 -2.96 8.60 -8.19
CA SER A 492 -2.39 9.54 -9.17
C SER A 492 -2.26 10.97 -8.62
N PRO A 493 -1.40 11.19 -7.59
CA PRO A 493 -1.31 12.46 -6.88
C PRO A 493 -0.94 13.67 -7.77
N ASP A 494 -0.18 13.45 -8.84
CA ASP A 494 0.24 14.49 -9.78
C ASP A 494 -0.77 14.76 -10.91
N PHE A 495 -1.98 14.19 -10.82
CA PHE A 495 -3.01 14.41 -11.84
C PHE A 495 -3.37 15.88 -11.97
N ASP A 496 -3.46 16.36 -13.20
CA ASP A 496 -3.91 17.70 -13.56
C ASP A 496 -4.93 17.59 -14.68
N PHE A 497 -6.19 17.83 -14.34
CA PHE A 497 -7.31 17.72 -15.26
C PHE A 497 -7.10 18.56 -16.52
N GLN A 498 -6.62 19.80 -16.40
CA GLN A 498 -6.48 20.69 -17.55
C GLN A 498 -5.35 20.26 -18.50
N LYS A 499 -4.33 19.58 -17.96
CA LYS A 499 -3.27 18.97 -18.76
C LYS A 499 -3.73 17.71 -19.50
N TYR A 500 -4.51 16.86 -18.84
CA TYR A 500 -4.92 15.56 -19.41
C TYR A 500 -6.16 15.62 -20.29
N TRP A 501 -7.11 16.51 -19.99
CA TRP A 501 -8.39 16.62 -20.70
C TRP A 501 -8.27 16.74 -22.23
N PRO A 502 -7.33 17.54 -22.80
CA PRO A 502 -7.18 17.65 -24.25
C PRO A 502 -6.85 16.33 -24.96
N HIS A 503 -6.31 15.34 -24.25
CA HIS A 503 -5.95 14.04 -24.83
C HIS A 503 -7.14 13.08 -24.95
N ILE A 504 -8.21 13.29 -24.19
CA ILE A 504 -9.39 12.41 -24.16
C ILE A 504 -10.66 13.09 -24.68
N LYS A 505 -10.64 14.42 -24.80
CA LYS A 505 -11.77 15.21 -25.28
C LYS A 505 -12.17 14.79 -26.70
N HIS A 506 -13.44 14.48 -26.85
CA HIS A 506 -14.10 14.23 -28.13
C HIS A 506 -15.42 15.01 -28.17
N VAL A 507 -15.93 15.31 -29.37
CA VAL A 507 -17.14 16.12 -29.56
C VAL A 507 -18.04 15.49 -30.61
N GLY A 508 -19.31 15.30 -30.26
CA GLY A 508 -20.38 14.96 -31.20
C GLY A 508 -20.62 13.45 -31.38
N LYS A 509 -21.76 13.15 -32.02
CA LYS A 509 -22.01 11.88 -32.72
C LYS A 509 -21.25 11.93 -34.04
N ASP A 510 -20.83 10.79 -34.55
CA ASP A 510 -20.21 10.75 -35.87
C ASP A 510 -21.13 11.07 -37.02
#